data_AF-A0AAD6NXT1-F1
#
_entry.id   AF-A0AAD6NXT1-F1
#
_cell.length_a   1.000
_cell.length_b   1.000
_cell.length_c   1.000
_cell.angle_alpha   90.00
_cell.angle_beta   90.00
_cell.angle_gamma   90.00
#
_symmetry.space_group_name_H-M   'P 1'
#
loop_
_entity.id
_entity.type
_entity.pdbx_description
1 polymer ?
#
loop_
_entity_poly.entity_id
_entity_poly.type
_entity_poly.pdbx_seq_one_letter_code
_entity_poly.pdbx_strand_id
1 'polypeptide(L)'
;MSVQEYLDKHMLSRKIEDAVNAAVRAKTSDPVLFISNHMRKSVPSVITKIIGRQILDSRGIPTVEVDLFTNKGSFRASVPSGHVSGMYEAVELRDGDKGIYLGNSVTRAIKNINEKISEALVGMDPTLQSQIDQAMIDLNKTEKKGELGANAMLAVSIAACKAGAAEREVPLYKHISDLFGKTNPTLPVPAFTVISGGKHAGNNLAIQEIMILPIGANRFEEALQMGSETYHHLKVILFVRTNFWDCKLLMYWLLLSHDLSAWLYFSDTSFLPLCVFFNLPHPPSTSYVHQP
;
A
#
# COMPACT_ATOMS: atom_id res chain seq x y z
N MET A 1 -9.40 -44.24 11.79
CA MET A 1 -9.40 -43.29 12.91
C MET A 1 -10.80 -43.22 13.45
N SER A 2 -11.01 -43.52 14.73
CA SER A 2 -12.33 -43.43 15.38
C SER A 2 -12.77 -41.97 15.53
N VAL A 3 -14.05 -41.74 15.78
CA VAL A 3 -14.59 -40.37 16.04
C VAL A 3 -13.85 -39.75 17.24
N GLN A 4 -13.66 -40.51 18.31
CA GLN A 4 -12.99 -40.03 19.51
C GLN A 4 -11.51 -39.68 19.23
N GLU A 5 -10.80 -40.53 18.49
CA GLU A 5 -9.43 -40.25 18.05
C GLU A 5 -9.34 -38.97 17.21
N TYR A 6 -10.33 -38.68 16.35
CA TYR A 6 -10.37 -37.43 15.59
C TYR A 6 -10.54 -36.22 16.50
N LEU A 7 -11.50 -36.28 17.43
CA LEU A 7 -11.79 -35.20 18.36
C LEU A 7 -10.58 -34.88 19.24
N ASP A 8 -9.92 -35.91 19.76
CA ASP A 8 -8.76 -35.78 20.65
C ASP A 8 -7.53 -35.27 19.86
N LYS A 9 -7.27 -35.84 18.68
CA LYS A 9 -6.17 -35.41 17.80
C LYS A 9 -6.23 -33.92 17.45
N HIS A 10 -7.43 -33.39 17.21
CA HIS A 10 -7.63 -31.98 16.84
C HIS A 10 -8.01 -31.08 18.03
N MET A 11 -8.10 -31.65 19.24
CA MET A 11 -8.58 -30.99 20.47
C MET A 11 -9.91 -30.26 20.24
N LEU A 12 -10.81 -30.83 19.44
CA LEU A 12 -11.98 -30.12 18.92
C LEU A 12 -12.96 -29.76 20.04
N SER A 13 -13.20 -30.69 20.97
CA SER A 13 -14.08 -30.48 22.12
C SER A 13 -13.61 -29.30 22.97
N ARG A 14 -12.31 -29.22 23.25
CA ARG A 14 -11.70 -28.15 24.05
C ARG A 14 -11.84 -26.79 23.37
N LYS A 15 -11.56 -26.70 22.06
CA LYS A 15 -11.68 -25.44 21.30
C LYS A 15 -13.11 -24.91 21.27
N ILE A 16 -14.10 -25.80 21.09
CA ILE A 16 -15.51 -25.43 21.11
C ILE A 16 -15.92 -24.94 22.50
N GLU A 17 -15.54 -25.67 23.55
CA GLU A 17 -15.83 -25.31 24.93
C GLU A 17 -15.21 -23.95 25.31
N ASP A 18 -13.96 -23.70 24.93
CA ASP A 18 -13.27 -22.43 25.13
C ASP A 18 -14.02 -21.27 24.44
N ALA A 19 -14.48 -21.46 23.20
CA ALA A 19 -15.23 -20.44 22.46
C ALA A 19 -16.61 -20.14 23.09
N VAL A 20 -17.32 -21.18 23.55
CA VAL A 20 -18.60 -21.03 24.26
C VAL A 20 -18.39 -20.30 25.59
N ASN A 21 -17.36 -20.67 26.36
CA ASN A 21 -17.02 -20.02 27.61
C ASN A 21 -16.65 -18.54 27.40
N ALA A 22 -15.93 -18.22 26.32
CA ALA A 22 -15.63 -16.83 25.96
C ALA A 22 -16.90 -16.03 25.64
N ALA A 23 -17.86 -16.61 24.91
CA ALA A 23 -19.14 -15.97 24.61
C ALA A 23 -19.97 -15.70 25.88
N VAL A 24 -20.03 -16.67 26.80
CA VAL A 24 -20.73 -16.53 28.08
C VAL A 24 -20.10 -15.44 28.94
N ARG A 25 -18.75 -15.38 29.02
CA ARG A 25 -18.04 -14.33 29.75
C ARG A 25 -18.28 -12.95 29.15
N ALA A 26 -18.31 -12.84 27.82
CA ALA A 26 -18.56 -11.59 27.12
C ALA A 26 -20.02 -11.10 27.23
N LYS A 27 -20.97 -11.97 27.64
CA LYS A 27 -22.41 -11.68 27.70
C LYS A 27 -22.94 -11.05 26.41
N THR A 28 -22.46 -11.55 25.27
CA THR A 28 -22.81 -11.04 23.94
C THR A 28 -24.30 -11.24 23.64
N SER A 29 -24.91 -10.28 22.94
CA SER A 29 -26.30 -10.37 22.46
C SER A 29 -26.47 -11.40 21.33
N ASP A 30 -25.40 -11.72 20.60
CA ASP A 30 -25.35 -12.78 19.59
C ASP A 30 -24.19 -13.74 19.89
N PRO A 31 -24.45 -14.82 20.63
CA PRO A 31 -23.44 -15.83 20.97
C PRO A 31 -22.92 -16.61 19.77
N VAL A 32 -23.76 -16.86 18.76
CA VAL A 32 -23.38 -17.69 17.60
C VAL A 32 -22.39 -16.94 16.71
N LEU A 33 -22.65 -15.67 16.42
CA LEU A 33 -21.73 -14.82 15.68
C LEU A 33 -20.41 -14.64 16.42
N PHE A 34 -20.46 -14.46 17.75
CA PHE A 34 -19.26 -14.35 18.58
C PHE A 34 -18.40 -15.62 18.50
N ILE A 35 -19.01 -16.80 18.71
CA ILE A 35 -18.31 -18.09 18.65
C ILE A 35 -17.69 -18.29 17.27
N SER A 36 -18.43 -17.99 16.20
CA SER A 36 -17.94 -18.08 14.82
C SER A 36 -16.68 -17.22 14.61
N ASN A 37 -16.73 -15.95 15.03
CA ASN A 37 -15.59 -15.04 14.93
C ASN A 37 -14.41 -15.46 15.82
N HIS A 38 -14.68 -15.93 17.04
CA HIS A 38 -13.66 -16.43 17.96
C HIS A 38 -12.91 -17.63 17.37
N MET A 39 -13.66 -18.60 16.85
CA MET A 39 -13.10 -19.76 16.17
C MET A 39 -12.31 -19.35 14.92
N ARG A 40 -12.82 -18.40 14.12
CA ARG A 40 -12.12 -17.87 12.94
C ARG A 40 -10.79 -17.21 13.30
N LYS A 41 -10.72 -16.48 14.41
CA LYS A 41 -9.47 -15.87 14.90
C LYS A 41 -8.43 -16.91 15.33
N SER A 42 -8.88 -18.03 15.90
CA SER A 42 -7.99 -19.11 16.38
C SER A 42 -7.30 -19.90 15.28
N VAL A 43 -7.80 -19.81 14.04
CA VAL A 43 -7.18 -20.46 12.87
C VAL A 43 -6.08 -19.54 12.33
N PRO A 44 -4.87 -20.03 12.04
CA PRO A 44 -3.83 -19.20 11.42
C PRO A 44 -4.30 -18.69 10.05
N SER A 45 -3.86 -17.48 9.68
CA SER A 45 -4.13 -16.97 8.35
C SER A 45 -3.34 -17.73 7.29
N VAL A 46 -4.00 -18.09 6.19
CA VAL A 46 -3.38 -18.70 5.01
C VAL A 46 -3.84 -17.97 3.76
N ILE A 47 -2.93 -17.79 2.79
CA ILE A 47 -3.26 -17.22 1.49
C ILE A 47 -4.17 -18.20 0.74
N THR A 48 -5.35 -17.76 0.35
CA THR A 48 -6.34 -18.60 -0.36
C THR A 48 -6.43 -18.29 -1.85
N LYS A 49 -6.14 -17.04 -2.23
CA LYS A 49 -6.20 -16.58 -3.63
C LYS A 49 -5.49 -15.24 -3.79
N ILE A 50 -4.94 -14.97 -4.95
CA ILE A 50 -4.41 -13.66 -5.33
C ILE A 50 -5.05 -13.26 -6.66
N ILE A 51 -5.54 -12.03 -6.75
CA ILE A 51 -6.15 -11.50 -7.98
C ILE A 51 -5.50 -10.16 -8.32
N GLY A 52 -4.81 -10.12 -9.45
CA GLY A 52 -4.31 -8.90 -10.07
C GLY A 52 -5.35 -8.27 -11.00
N ARG A 53 -5.34 -6.94 -11.06
CA ARG A 53 -6.06 -6.12 -12.05
C ARG A 53 -5.23 -4.92 -12.48
N GLN A 54 -5.54 -4.41 -13.67
CA GLN A 54 -4.98 -3.15 -14.15
C GLN A 54 -5.82 -1.98 -13.64
N ILE A 55 -5.16 -0.99 -13.04
CA ILE A 55 -5.74 0.32 -12.68
C ILE A 55 -4.93 1.44 -13.35
N LEU A 56 -5.31 2.71 -13.16
CA LEU A 56 -4.54 3.86 -13.64
C LEU A 56 -3.85 4.56 -12.47
N ASP A 57 -2.60 4.96 -12.66
CA ASP A 57 -1.86 5.79 -11.72
C ASP A 57 -2.28 7.27 -11.79
N SER A 58 -1.63 8.11 -10.99
CA SER A 58 -1.91 9.55 -10.92
C SER A 58 -1.65 10.33 -12.22
N ARG A 59 -0.98 9.71 -13.20
CA ARG A 59 -0.70 10.28 -14.54
C ARG A 59 -1.57 9.66 -15.62
N GLY A 60 -2.50 8.76 -15.26
CA GLY A 60 -3.32 8.02 -16.21
C GLY A 60 -2.56 6.89 -16.92
N ILE A 61 -1.40 6.48 -16.40
CA ILE A 61 -0.62 5.36 -16.93
C ILE A 61 -1.08 4.08 -16.23
N PRO A 62 -1.31 2.97 -16.95
CA PRO A 62 -1.68 1.72 -16.32
C PRO A 62 -0.69 1.28 -15.24
N THR A 63 -1.17 0.68 -14.15
CA THR A 63 -0.36 0.02 -13.13
C THR A 63 -1.09 -1.19 -12.57
N VAL A 64 -0.37 -1.97 -11.77
CA VAL A 64 -0.86 -3.21 -11.15
C VAL A 64 -1.49 -2.91 -9.79
N GLU A 65 -2.68 -3.46 -9.57
CA GLU A 65 -3.30 -3.60 -8.25
C GLU A 65 -3.59 -5.08 -7.99
N VAL A 66 -3.39 -5.51 -6.75
CA VAL A 66 -3.60 -6.88 -6.29
C VAL A 66 -4.55 -6.88 -5.10
N ASP A 67 -5.51 -7.80 -5.13
CA ASP A 67 -6.22 -8.27 -3.94
C ASP A 67 -5.67 -9.65 -3.54
N LEU A 68 -5.08 -9.73 -2.34
CA LEU A 68 -4.69 -10.97 -1.70
C LEU A 68 -5.78 -11.38 -0.72
N PHE A 69 -6.29 -12.60 -0.87
CA PHE A 69 -7.32 -13.16 -0.02
C PHE A 69 -6.72 -14.15 0.97
N THR A 70 -7.20 -14.08 2.20
CA THR A 70 -6.96 -15.09 3.23
C THR A 70 -8.28 -15.60 3.79
N ASN A 71 -8.23 -16.66 4.59
CA ASN A 71 -9.37 -17.11 5.39
C ASN A 71 -9.90 -16.04 6.38
N LYS A 72 -9.18 -14.93 6.59
CA LYS A 72 -9.58 -13.84 7.50
C LYS A 72 -10.02 -12.55 6.80
N GLY A 73 -9.64 -12.32 5.55
CA GLY A 73 -10.06 -11.13 4.82
C GLY A 73 -9.44 -10.98 3.44
N SER A 74 -9.55 -9.77 2.88
CA SER A 74 -8.92 -9.39 1.62
C SER A 74 -8.07 -8.15 1.82
N PHE A 75 -6.87 -8.13 1.25
CA PHE A 75 -5.87 -7.09 1.43
C PHE A 75 -5.42 -6.59 0.06
N ARG A 76 -5.48 -5.27 -0.12
CA ARG A 76 -5.27 -4.64 -1.42
C ARG A 76 -3.96 -3.88 -1.46
N ALA A 77 -3.20 -3.98 -2.54
CA ALA A 77 -2.06 -3.13 -2.78
C ALA A 77 -1.93 -2.77 -4.26
N SER A 78 -1.56 -1.53 -4.53
CA SER A 78 -1.19 -1.03 -5.86
C SER A 78 0.25 -0.58 -5.85
N VAL A 79 0.94 -0.67 -6.99
CA VAL A 79 2.33 -0.23 -7.11
C VAL A 79 2.44 1.08 -7.88
N PRO A 80 3.36 1.97 -7.49
CA PRO A 80 3.68 3.16 -8.28
C PRO A 80 4.37 2.75 -9.58
N SER A 81 4.33 3.64 -10.59
CA SER A 81 5.08 3.44 -11.81
C SER A 81 6.23 4.43 -11.98
N GLY A 82 7.40 3.93 -12.38
CA GLY A 82 8.59 4.73 -12.63
C GLY A 82 8.50 5.49 -13.95
N HIS A 83 9.06 6.71 -14.02
CA HIS A 83 9.21 7.45 -15.29
C HIS A 83 10.60 7.25 -15.93
N VAL A 84 11.58 6.82 -15.13
CA VAL A 84 12.97 6.64 -15.53
C VAL A 84 13.48 5.40 -14.82
N SER A 85 13.64 4.30 -15.54
CA SER A 85 14.25 3.09 -15.00
C SER A 85 15.77 3.21 -15.08
N GLY A 86 16.46 3.31 -13.94
CA GLY A 86 17.91 3.17 -13.89
C GLY A 86 18.37 1.80 -14.43
N MET A 87 19.58 1.72 -14.99
CA MET A 87 20.10 0.47 -15.59
C MET A 87 20.16 -0.72 -14.61
N TYR A 88 20.17 -0.44 -13.31
CA TYR A 88 20.25 -1.41 -12.22
C TYR A 88 18.90 -1.68 -11.53
N GLU A 89 17.83 -0.99 -11.95
CA GLU A 89 16.51 -1.20 -11.36
C GLU A 89 15.88 -2.51 -11.83
N ALA A 90 15.01 -3.06 -10.98
CA ALA A 90 14.19 -4.20 -11.32
C ALA A 90 13.19 -3.81 -12.43
N VAL A 91 12.94 -4.73 -13.37
CA VAL A 91 12.19 -4.40 -14.58
C VAL A 91 10.69 -4.32 -14.28
N GLU A 92 10.11 -3.15 -14.51
CA GLU A 92 8.66 -3.00 -14.62
C GLU A 92 8.17 -3.66 -15.92
N LEU A 93 7.29 -4.67 -15.81
CA LEU A 93 6.80 -5.38 -16.99
C LEU A 93 5.63 -4.62 -17.63
N ARG A 94 5.84 -4.15 -18.86
CA ARG A 94 4.87 -3.44 -19.72
C ARG A 94 4.58 -4.24 -20.98
N ASP A 95 3.39 -4.15 -21.55
CA ASP A 95 2.98 -4.98 -22.69
C ASP A 95 3.66 -4.58 -24.02
N GLY A 96 3.98 -3.29 -24.20
CA GLY A 96 4.69 -2.79 -25.40
C GLY A 96 3.82 -2.60 -26.65
N ASP A 97 2.53 -2.96 -26.60
CA ASP A 97 1.59 -2.72 -27.69
C ASP A 97 1.19 -1.22 -27.76
N LYS A 98 1.75 -0.51 -28.75
CA LYS A 98 1.50 0.92 -28.96
C LYS A 98 0.04 1.26 -29.23
N GLY A 99 -0.79 0.29 -29.65
CA GLY A 99 -2.23 0.49 -29.86
C GLY A 99 -3.03 0.62 -28.56
N ILE A 100 -2.48 0.19 -27.42
CA ILE A 100 -3.18 0.14 -26.13
C ILE A 100 -2.35 0.89 -25.08
N TYR A 101 -2.89 1.98 -24.53
CA TYR A 101 -2.21 2.83 -23.55
C TYR A 101 -0.77 3.23 -23.99
N LEU A 102 -0.53 3.41 -25.29
CA LEU A 102 0.77 3.75 -25.86
C LEU A 102 1.88 2.74 -25.52
N GLY A 103 1.54 1.47 -25.31
CA GLY A 103 2.49 0.42 -24.92
C GLY A 103 2.63 0.21 -23.42
N ASN A 104 1.96 1.02 -22.60
CA ASN A 104 2.12 1.01 -21.13
C ASN A 104 1.15 0.08 -20.40
N SER A 105 0.32 -0.67 -21.12
CA SER A 105 -0.54 -1.70 -20.49
C SER A 105 0.30 -2.71 -19.68
N VAL A 106 -0.31 -3.31 -18.65
CA VAL A 106 0.34 -4.24 -17.71
C VAL A 106 -0.32 -5.62 -17.69
N THR A 107 -1.04 -5.99 -18.75
CA THR A 107 -1.81 -7.25 -18.80
C THR A 107 -0.93 -8.49 -18.63
N ARG A 108 0.33 -8.46 -19.12
CA ARG A 108 1.29 -9.55 -18.88
C ARG A 108 1.63 -9.71 -17.40
N ALA A 109 1.84 -8.60 -16.69
CA ALA A 109 2.09 -8.62 -15.24
C ALA A 109 0.86 -9.16 -14.48
N ILE A 110 -0.35 -8.76 -14.88
CA ILE A 110 -1.60 -9.27 -14.30
C ILE A 110 -1.76 -10.77 -14.55
N LYS A 111 -1.45 -11.24 -15.76
CA LYS A 111 -1.47 -12.66 -16.09
C LYS A 111 -0.49 -13.45 -15.22
N ASN A 112 0.73 -12.96 -15.05
CA ASN A 112 1.73 -13.57 -14.17
C ASN A 112 1.23 -13.66 -12.72
N ILE A 113 0.53 -12.65 -12.21
CA ILE A 113 -0.07 -12.69 -10.87
C ILE A 113 -1.11 -13.79 -10.79
N ASN A 114 -2.08 -13.78 -11.70
CA ASN A 114 -3.26 -14.63 -11.62
C ASN A 114 -2.95 -16.11 -11.89
N GLU A 115 -1.98 -16.39 -12.76
CA GLU A 115 -1.69 -17.76 -13.21
C GLU A 115 -0.46 -18.37 -12.53
N LYS A 116 0.60 -17.59 -12.25
CA LYS A 116 1.86 -18.13 -11.70
C LYS A 116 2.00 -17.83 -10.21
N ILE A 117 1.96 -16.55 -9.84
CA ILE A 117 2.22 -16.12 -8.45
C ILE A 117 1.11 -16.61 -7.52
N SER A 118 -0.16 -16.52 -7.93
CA SER A 118 -1.26 -17.01 -7.13
C SER A 118 -1.14 -18.51 -6.86
N GLU A 119 -0.77 -19.32 -7.85
CA GLU A 119 -0.60 -20.77 -7.66
C GLU A 119 0.54 -21.07 -6.68
N ALA A 120 1.67 -20.37 -6.82
CA ALA A 120 2.86 -20.61 -6.00
C ALA A 120 2.68 -20.20 -4.53
N LEU A 121 1.85 -19.21 -4.22
CA LEU A 121 1.72 -18.64 -2.87
C LEU A 121 0.50 -19.13 -2.08
N VAL A 122 -0.46 -19.80 -2.72
CA VAL A 122 -1.63 -20.36 -2.02
C VAL A 122 -1.18 -21.37 -0.97
N GLY A 123 -1.75 -21.24 0.23
CA GLY A 123 -1.42 -22.06 1.41
C GLY A 123 -0.29 -21.50 2.28
N MET A 124 0.43 -20.47 1.83
CA MET A 124 1.47 -19.83 2.64
C MET A 124 0.89 -18.94 3.74
N ASP A 125 1.64 -18.80 4.83
CA ASP A 125 1.33 -17.91 5.95
C ASP A 125 1.76 -16.47 5.60
N PRO A 126 0.83 -15.48 5.56
CA PRO A 126 1.15 -14.10 5.22
C PRO A 126 2.05 -13.39 6.23
N THR A 127 2.27 -13.95 7.43
CA THR A 127 3.19 -13.39 8.42
C THR A 127 4.66 -13.72 8.14
N LEU A 128 4.93 -14.65 7.21
CA LEU A 128 6.27 -15.09 6.82
C LEU A 128 6.75 -14.33 5.56
N GLN A 129 6.86 -13.01 5.67
CA GLN A 129 7.19 -12.11 4.56
C GLN A 129 8.41 -12.58 3.74
N SER A 130 9.52 -12.92 4.40
CA SER A 130 10.74 -13.38 3.71
C SER A 130 10.52 -14.64 2.89
N GLN A 131 9.66 -15.56 3.33
CA GLN A 131 9.39 -16.80 2.58
C GLN A 131 8.54 -16.51 1.34
N ILE A 132 7.56 -15.61 1.45
CA ILE A 132 6.71 -15.19 0.34
C ILE A 132 7.54 -14.47 -0.72
N ASP A 133 8.37 -13.51 -0.30
CA ASP A 133 9.24 -12.77 -1.21
C ASP A 133 10.26 -13.70 -1.88
N GLN A 134 10.85 -14.63 -1.12
CA GLN A 134 11.78 -15.62 -1.66
C GLN A 134 11.10 -16.57 -2.65
N ALA A 135 9.89 -17.06 -2.37
CA ALA A 135 9.14 -17.90 -3.29
C ALA A 135 8.87 -17.20 -4.63
N MET A 136 8.55 -15.89 -4.61
CA MET A 136 8.41 -15.11 -5.84
C MET A 136 9.75 -14.87 -6.54
N ILE A 137 10.84 -14.66 -5.80
CA ILE A 137 12.19 -14.52 -6.36
C ILE A 137 12.64 -15.82 -7.02
N ASP A 138 12.44 -16.97 -6.39
CA ASP A 138 12.81 -18.28 -6.91
C ASP A 138 11.96 -18.67 -8.13
N LEU A 139 10.68 -18.31 -8.11
CA LEU A 139 9.78 -18.46 -9.26
C LEU A 139 10.24 -17.58 -10.43
N ASN A 140 10.75 -16.39 -10.13
CA ASN A 140 11.32 -15.49 -11.11
C ASN A 140 12.77 -15.91 -11.44
N LYS A 141 12.94 -16.73 -12.48
CA LYS A 141 14.23 -17.29 -12.90
C LYS A 141 15.20 -16.27 -13.54
N THR A 142 15.05 -14.97 -13.28
CA THR A 142 15.80 -13.88 -13.94
C THR A 142 16.37 -12.90 -12.90
N GLU A 143 17.63 -12.49 -13.06
CA GLU A 143 18.30 -11.61 -12.09
C GLU A 143 17.58 -10.27 -11.84
N LYS A 144 16.94 -9.69 -12.88
CA LYS A 144 16.27 -8.38 -12.81
C LYS A 144 14.74 -8.43 -12.71
N LYS A 145 14.16 -9.56 -12.29
CA LYS A 145 12.70 -9.69 -12.15
C LYS A 145 11.91 -9.52 -13.47
N GLY A 146 12.55 -9.82 -14.59
CA GLY A 146 12.00 -9.56 -15.92
C GLY A 146 10.93 -10.54 -16.40
N GLU A 147 10.90 -11.77 -15.85
CA GLU A 147 9.89 -12.76 -16.25
C GLU A 147 8.53 -12.49 -15.59
N LEU A 148 8.51 -12.29 -14.27
CA LEU A 148 7.28 -11.99 -13.54
C LEU A 148 6.89 -10.50 -13.62
N GLY A 149 7.89 -9.61 -13.62
CA GLY A 149 7.73 -8.18 -13.49
C GLY A 149 7.87 -7.71 -12.05
N ALA A 150 8.73 -6.72 -11.81
CA ALA A 150 8.93 -6.13 -10.49
C ALA A 150 7.64 -5.52 -9.92
N ASN A 151 6.82 -4.92 -10.79
CA ASN A 151 5.48 -4.40 -10.46
C ASN A 151 4.53 -5.50 -9.98
N ALA A 152 4.54 -6.69 -10.59
CA ALA A 152 3.74 -7.82 -10.13
C ALA A 152 4.17 -8.33 -8.75
N MET A 153 5.48 -8.59 -8.59
CA MET A 153 6.04 -9.11 -7.34
C MET A 153 5.84 -8.13 -6.18
N LEU A 154 6.09 -6.84 -6.40
CA LEU A 154 5.95 -5.82 -5.36
C LEU A 154 4.50 -5.65 -4.93
N ALA A 155 3.53 -5.68 -5.85
CA ALA A 155 2.11 -5.57 -5.51
C ALA A 155 1.67 -6.72 -4.59
N VAL A 156 2.08 -7.94 -4.91
CA VAL A 156 1.79 -9.12 -4.09
C VAL A 156 2.51 -9.06 -2.74
N SER A 157 3.79 -8.65 -2.73
CA SER A 157 4.60 -8.51 -1.51
C SER A 157 3.96 -7.54 -0.50
N ILE A 158 3.51 -6.36 -0.96
CA ILE A 158 2.85 -5.37 -0.10
C ILE A 158 1.48 -5.89 0.38
N ALA A 159 0.70 -6.54 -0.49
CA ALA A 159 -0.59 -7.12 -0.10
C ALA A 159 -0.42 -8.23 0.96
N ALA A 160 0.62 -9.06 0.85
CA ALA A 160 0.98 -10.06 1.85
C ALA A 160 1.41 -9.41 3.18
N CYS A 161 2.21 -8.35 3.14
CA CYS A 161 2.63 -7.60 4.32
C CYS A 161 1.42 -7.00 5.07
N LYS A 162 0.45 -6.44 4.35
CA LYS A 162 -0.83 -5.97 4.92
C LYS A 162 -1.62 -7.11 5.58
N ALA A 163 -1.66 -8.28 4.93
CA ALA A 163 -2.31 -9.46 5.48
C ALA A 163 -1.61 -9.97 6.75
N GLY A 164 -0.27 -9.97 6.78
CA GLY A 164 0.55 -10.34 7.92
C GLY A 164 0.36 -9.38 9.11
N ALA A 165 0.24 -8.09 8.85
CA ALA A 165 -0.08 -7.08 9.88
C ALA A 165 -1.45 -7.33 10.50
N ALA A 166 -2.46 -7.62 9.67
CA ALA A 166 -3.80 -7.94 10.13
C ALA A 166 -3.85 -9.26 10.92
N GLU A 167 -3.09 -10.27 10.51
CA GLU A 167 -2.99 -11.54 11.26
C GLU A 167 -2.38 -11.34 12.65
N ARG A 168 -1.42 -10.42 12.77
CA ARG A 168 -0.80 -10.06 14.05
C ARG A 168 -1.60 -9.05 14.87
N GLU A 169 -2.76 -8.59 14.36
CA GLU A 169 -3.59 -7.56 14.97
C GLU A 169 -2.81 -6.27 15.32
N VAL A 170 -1.85 -5.88 14.46
CA VAL A 170 -1.07 -4.64 14.61
C VAL A 170 -1.21 -3.74 13.38
N PRO A 171 -1.05 -2.42 13.55
CA PRO A 171 -0.93 -1.52 12.39
C PRO A 171 0.24 -1.91 11.48
N LEU A 172 0.11 -1.66 10.18
CA LEU A 172 1.16 -2.05 9.22
C LEU A 172 2.54 -1.48 9.58
N TYR A 173 2.62 -0.22 10.01
CA TYR A 173 3.93 0.38 10.35
C TYR A 173 4.66 -0.40 11.44
N LYS A 174 3.90 -0.94 12.41
CA LYS A 174 4.44 -1.75 13.49
C LYS A 174 4.86 -3.13 12.98
N HIS A 175 4.02 -3.76 12.16
CA HIS A 175 4.38 -5.02 11.52
C HIS A 175 5.70 -4.92 10.72
N ILE A 176 5.86 -3.86 9.94
CA ILE A 176 7.10 -3.63 9.18
C ILE A 176 8.27 -3.37 10.14
N SER A 177 8.08 -2.57 11.19
CA SER A 177 9.09 -2.37 12.23
C SER A 177 9.56 -3.70 12.84
N ASP A 178 8.62 -4.60 13.16
CA ASP A 178 8.88 -5.93 13.72
C ASP A 178 9.63 -6.83 12.74
N LEU A 179 9.30 -6.79 11.43
CA LEU A 179 10.01 -7.53 10.38
C LEU A 179 11.50 -7.16 10.30
N PHE A 180 11.83 -5.89 10.58
CA PHE A 180 13.21 -5.39 10.59
C PHE A 180 13.86 -5.37 11.98
N GLY A 181 13.20 -5.91 13.01
CA GLY A 181 13.72 -5.91 14.38
C GLY A 181 13.87 -4.52 15.00
N LYS A 182 13.14 -3.52 14.51
CA LYS A 182 13.13 -2.16 15.07
C LYS A 182 12.01 -2.04 16.10
N THR A 183 12.34 -1.54 17.29
CA THR A 183 11.38 -1.42 18.40
C THR A 183 10.70 -0.06 18.48
N ASN A 184 11.36 1.00 18.01
CA ASN A 184 10.89 2.39 18.12
C ASN A 184 10.86 3.05 16.74
N PRO A 185 9.73 2.96 16.00
CA PRO A 185 9.57 3.70 14.75
C PRO A 185 9.53 5.21 15.03
N THR A 186 10.12 5.98 14.12
CA THR A 186 10.12 7.45 14.18
C THR A 186 9.32 8.02 13.01
N LEU A 187 8.72 9.19 13.21
CA LEU A 187 8.12 9.94 12.11
C LEU A 187 9.22 10.65 11.31
N PRO A 188 9.19 10.59 9.97
CA PRO A 188 10.19 11.23 9.13
C PRO A 188 9.95 12.74 9.04
N VAL A 189 11.00 13.51 8.73
CA VAL A 189 10.83 14.88 8.24
C VAL A 189 10.31 14.82 6.81
N PRO A 190 9.14 15.42 6.50
CA PRO A 190 8.63 15.41 5.14
C PRO A 190 9.47 16.31 4.23
N ALA A 191 9.78 15.84 3.03
CA ALA A 191 10.39 16.64 1.97
C ALA A 191 9.33 16.97 0.91
N PHE A 192 8.92 18.23 0.83
CA PHE A 192 7.88 18.66 -0.11
C PHE A 192 8.51 19.20 -1.39
N THR A 193 8.25 18.55 -2.51
CA THR A 193 8.57 19.11 -3.84
C THR A 193 7.67 20.33 -4.10
N VAL A 194 8.27 21.51 -4.22
CA VAL A 194 7.55 22.78 -4.43
C VAL A 194 7.71 23.34 -5.84
N ILE A 195 8.82 23.03 -6.51
CA ILE A 195 9.07 23.39 -7.91
C ILE A 195 9.66 22.16 -8.59
N SER A 196 9.06 21.79 -9.73
CA SER A 196 9.57 20.74 -10.61
C SER A 196 10.23 21.34 -11.84
N GLY A 197 11.30 20.70 -12.28
CA GLY A 197 12.01 20.96 -13.53
C GLY A 197 12.43 19.65 -14.21
N GLY A 198 13.38 19.73 -15.12
CA GLY A 198 13.88 18.59 -15.88
C GLY A 198 12.76 17.90 -16.65
N LYS A 199 12.76 16.57 -16.69
CA LYS A 199 11.74 15.78 -17.40
C LYS A 199 10.35 15.84 -16.76
N HIS A 200 10.24 16.35 -15.53
CA HIS A 200 8.97 16.44 -14.81
C HIS A 200 8.22 17.75 -15.08
N ALA A 201 8.83 18.72 -15.79
CA ALA A 201 8.16 19.97 -16.15
C ALA A 201 8.55 20.43 -17.56
N GLY A 202 7.63 21.10 -18.26
CA GLY A 202 7.88 21.69 -19.58
C GLY A 202 8.63 23.04 -19.53
N ASN A 203 9.48 23.26 -18.53
CA ASN A 203 10.19 24.53 -18.32
C ASN A 203 11.71 24.36 -18.54
N ASN A 204 12.44 25.47 -18.53
CA ASN A 204 13.90 25.48 -18.77
C ASN A 204 14.72 25.17 -17.51
N LEU A 205 14.10 24.78 -16.40
CA LEU A 205 14.82 24.47 -15.17
C LEU A 205 15.47 23.08 -15.30
N ALA A 206 16.80 23.02 -15.30
CA ALA A 206 17.50 21.73 -15.40
C ALA A 206 17.34 20.86 -14.14
N ILE A 207 17.20 21.49 -12.97
CA ILE A 207 17.02 20.81 -11.68
C ILE A 207 15.64 20.13 -11.66
N GLN A 208 15.60 18.84 -11.35
CA GLN A 208 14.38 18.03 -11.43
C GLN A 208 13.37 18.38 -10.34
N GLU A 209 13.82 18.53 -9.09
CA GLU A 209 12.96 18.78 -7.92
C GLU A 209 13.66 19.77 -6.98
N ILE A 210 12.97 20.85 -6.64
CA ILE A 210 13.35 21.75 -5.55
C ILE A 210 12.39 21.46 -4.39
N MET A 211 12.96 21.06 -3.27
CA MET A 211 12.21 20.63 -2.09
C MET A 211 12.40 21.58 -0.91
N ILE A 212 11.39 21.65 -0.05
CA ILE A 212 11.48 22.27 1.28
C ILE A 212 11.32 21.20 2.37
N LEU A 213 12.09 21.32 3.45
CA LEU A 213 12.09 20.41 4.58
C LEU A 213 11.87 21.24 5.88
N PRO A 214 10.75 21.07 6.59
CA PRO A 214 10.43 21.81 7.80
C PRO A 214 11.16 21.21 9.03
N ILE A 215 12.49 21.26 9.04
CA ILE A 215 13.33 20.66 10.09
C ILE A 215 13.15 21.27 11.49
N GLY A 216 12.52 22.45 11.58
CA GLY A 216 12.25 23.15 12.85
C GLY A 216 10.93 22.75 13.52
N ALA A 217 10.11 21.91 12.89
CA ALA A 217 8.85 21.45 13.46
C ALA A 217 9.09 20.46 14.62
N ASN A 218 8.30 20.57 15.68
CA ASN A 218 8.37 19.69 16.85
C ASN A 218 7.55 18.40 16.69
N ARG A 219 6.63 18.38 15.72
CA ARG A 219 5.77 17.23 15.41
C ARG A 219 5.43 17.17 13.91
N PHE A 220 5.05 15.99 13.43
CA PHE A 220 4.78 15.77 12.01
C PHE A 220 3.61 16.61 11.48
N GLU A 221 2.57 16.83 12.29
CA GLU A 221 1.42 17.66 11.91
C GLU A 221 1.82 19.12 11.68
N GLU A 222 2.75 19.63 12.50
CA GLU A 222 3.31 20.98 12.35
C GLU A 222 4.19 21.05 11.09
N ALA A 223 5.00 20.02 10.83
CA ALA A 223 5.78 19.92 9.59
C ALA A 223 4.88 19.94 8.34
N LEU A 224 3.75 19.22 8.36
CA LEU A 224 2.75 19.25 7.30
C LEU A 224 2.13 20.64 7.13
N GLN A 225 1.77 21.30 8.22
CA GLN A 225 1.22 22.66 8.21
C GLN A 225 2.21 23.65 7.59
N MET A 226 3.47 23.65 8.04
CA MET A 226 4.54 24.50 7.51
C MET A 226 4.73 24.30 6.01
N GLY A 227 4.74 23.04 5.55
CA GLY A 227 4.84 22.70 4.13
C GLY A 227 3.66 23.22 3.31
N SER A 228 2.43 23.02 3.81
CA SER A 228 1.20 23.47 3.14
C SER A 228 1.12 24.99 3.02
N GLU A 229 1.36 25.72 4.12
CA GLU A 229 1.34 27.17 4.13
C GLU A 229 2.40 27.75 3.19
N THR A 230 3.63 27.21 3.23
CA THR A 230 4.72 27.63 2.33
C THR A 230 4.35 27.39 0.86
N TYR A 231 3.78 26.23 0.54
CA TYR A 231 3.33 25.91 -0.81
C TYR A 231 2.27 26.91 -1.31
N HIS A 232 1.26 27.22 -0.49
CA HIS A 232 0.18 28.13 -0.89
C HIS A 232 0.68 29.57 -1.10
N HIS A 233 1.59 30.05 -0.25
CA HIS A 233 2.23 31.36 -0.45
C HIS A 233 3.08 31.37 -1.72
N LEU A 234 3.87 30.33 -1.96
CA LEU A 234 4.68 30.19 -3.18
C LEU A 234 3.79 30.19 -4.43
N LYS A 235 2.65 29.50 -4.40
CA LYS A 235 1.67 29.49 -5.50
C LYS A 235 1.21 30.90 -5.86
N VAL A 236 0.86 31.72 -4.86
CA VAL A 236 0.43 33.11 -5.06
C VAL A 236 1.57 33.97 -5.63
N ILE A 237 2.77 33.85 -5.08
CA ILE A 237 3.95 34.60 -5.56
C ILE A 237 4.22 34.28 -7.03
N LEU A 238 4.17 32.99 -7.40
CA LEU A 238 4.39 32.56 -8.77
C LEU A 238 3.29 33.09 -9.70
N PHE A 239 2.02 33.01 -9.30
CA PHE A 239 0.91 33.56 -10.07
C PHE A 239 1.05 35.07 -10.34
N VAL A 240 1.41 35.85 -9.32
CA VAL A 240 1.60 37.31 -9.45
C VAL A 240 2.79 37.65 -10.34
N ARG A 241 3.91 36.91 -10.22
CA ARG A 241 5.15 37.25 -10.94
C ARG A 241 5.15 36.82 -12.39
N THR A 242 4.44 35.75 -12.76
CA THR A 242 4.50 35.21 -14.13
C THR A 242 3.36 35.70 -15.02
N ASN A 243 2.31 36.34 -14.49
CA ASN A 243 1.16 36.86 -15.25
C ASN A 243 0.50 35.84 -16.20
N PHE A 244 0.73 34.53 -16.00
CA PHE A 244 0.38 33.52 -16.99
C PHE A 244 -0.04 32.18 -16.36
N TRP A 245 -1.04 31.57 -16.98
CA TRP A 245 -1.69 30.31 -16.64
C TRP A 245 -0.80 29.05 -16.85
N ASP A 246 0.47 29.22 -17.21
CA ASP A 246 1.38 28.13 -17.61
C ASP A 246 2.25 27.54 -16.48
N CYS A 247 2.27 28.15 -15.29
CA CYS A 247 2.89 27.50 -14.13
C CYS A 247 1.92 26.45 -13.56
N LYS A 248 2.01 25.20 -14.07
CA LYS A 248 1.45 24.02 -13.39
C LYS A 248 2.15 23.82 -12.05
N LEU A 249 1.72 24.56 -11.03
CA LEU A 249 1.91 24.20 -9.64
C LEU A 249 1.02 22.99 -9.36
N LEU A 250 1.56 21.79 -9.53
CA LEU A 250 0.93 20.56 -9.08
C LEU A 250 1.21 20.40 -7.58
N MET A 251 0.24 20.76 -6.73
CA MET A 251 0.11 20.09 -5.45
C MET A 251 -0.61 18.79 -5.76
N TYR A 252 0.06 17.65 -5.61
CA TYR A 252 -0.66 16.40 -5.55
C TYR A 252 -1.44 16.36 -4.23
N TRP A 253 -2.71 16.75 -4.29
CA TRP A 253 -3.74 16.44 -3.30
C TRP A 253 -4.74 15.53 -4.02
N LEU A 254 -4.90 14.28 -3.58
CA LEU A 254 -5.83 13.34 -4.23
C LEU A 254 -6.65 12.62 -3.15
N LEU A 255 -7.74 13.26 -2.75
CA LEU A 255 -8.85 12.58 -2.10
C LEU A 255 -9.26 11.34 -2.92
N LEU A 256 -9.10 10.14 -2.35
CA LEU A 256 -10.12 9.08 -2.21
C LEU A 256 -9.46 7.73 -1.81
N SER A 257 -10.10 7.05 -0.86
CA SER A 257 -9.96 5.64 -0.43
C SER A 257 -9.14 5.31 0.83
N HIS A 258 -9.58 4.23 1.49
CA HIS A 258 -9.60 3.98 2.94
C HIS A 258 -8.43 3.12 3.48
N ASP A 259 -7.16 3.36 3.12
CA ASP A 259 -6.11 2.44 3.60
C ASP A 259 -4.74 3.12 3.83
N LEU A 260 -4.37 3.28 5.10
CA LEU A 260 -3.19 4.02 5.61
C LEU A 260 -1.88 3.20 5.62
N SER A 261 -1.69 2.33 4.64
CA SER A 261 -0.74 1.22 4.72
C SER A 261 0.42 1.29 3.71
N ALA A 262 0.96 2.49 3.43
CA ALA A 262 2.01 2.67 2.40
C ALA A 262 3.23 3.52 2.82
N TRP A 263 3.60 3.54 4.10
CA TRP A 263 4.66 4.45 4.61
C TRP A 263 6.05 3.84 4.88
N LEU A 264 6.29 2.56 4.60
CA LEU A 264 7.51 1.90 5.06
C LEU A 264 8.12 0.98 4.01
N TYR A 265 8.63 1.55 2.92
CA TYR A 265 9.70 0.93 2.13
C TYR A 265 10.64 2.03 1.62
N PHE A 266 11.94 1.71 1.59
CA PHE A 266 13.10 2.50 1.12
C PHE A 266 13.87 3.30 2.18
N SER A 267 14.79 2.61 2.84
CA SER A 267 16.15 3.12 3.06
C SER A 267 17.02 2.63 1.91
N ASP A 268 17.04 3.35 0.79
CA ASP A 268 18.24 3.58 -0.01
C ASP A 268 17.87 4.40 -1.25
N THR A 269 18.78 5.33 -1.55
CA THR A 269 18.70 6.41 -2.54
C THR A 269 18.18 5.98 -3.92
N SER A 270 17.02 6.49 -4.35
CA SER A 270 16.79 7.10 -5.69
C SER A 270 15.31 7.48 -5.92
N PHE A 271 15.14 8.70 -6.45
CA PHE A 271 13.94 9.40 -6.93
C PHE A 271 12.64 8.62 -7.20
N LEU A 272 11.55 9.05 -6.55
CA LEU A 272 10.16 8.97 -7.02
C LEU A 272 9.30 9.96 -6.18
N PRO A 273 8.40 10.77 -6.76
CA PRO A 273 7.45 11.56 -5.98
C PRO A 273 6.35 10.63 -5.43
N LEU A 274 6.38 10.37 -4.13
CA LEU A 274 5.34 9.63 -3.41
C LEU A 274 4.10 10.51 -3.20
N CYS A 275 2.92 10.05 -3.65
CA CYS A 275 1.63 10.59 -3.24
C CYS A 275 1.08 9.74 -2.07
N VAL A 276 0.77 10.35 -0.92
CA VAL A 276 0.05 9.69 0.18
C VAL A 276 -0.98 10.64 0.79
N PHE A 277 -2.17 10.11 1.11
CA PHE A 277 -3.38 10.84 1.50
C PHE A 277 -3.68 10.73 3.00
N PHE A 278 -4.24 11.80 3.57
CA PHE A 278 -4.84 11.85 4.90
C PHE A 278 -6.16 12.62 4.84
N ASN A 279 -7.13 12.27 5.69
CA ASN A 279 -8.21 13.20 6.01
C ASN A 279 -8.54 13.19 7.51
N LEU A 280 -8.79 14.39 8.03
CA LEU A 280 -9.15 14.75 9.41
C LEU A 280 -10.69 14.66 9.60
N PRO A 281 -11.21 14.60 10.83
CA PRO A 281 -12.65 14.44 11.09
C PRO A 281 -13.46 15.68 10.66
N HIS A 282 -14.60 15.45 9.98
CA HIS A 282 -15.57 16.50 9.62
C HIS A 282 -16.27 17.09 10.85
N PRO A 283 -16.43 18.42 10.95
CA PRO A 283 -17.38 19.04 11.89
C PRO A 283 -18.83 18.92 11.37
N PRO A 284 -19.84 19.01 12.25
CA PRO A 284 -21.24 18.83 11.87
C PRO A 284 -21.74 19.97 10.97
N SER A 285 -22.64 19.61 10.06
CA SER A 285 -23.25 20.48 9.05
C SER A 285 -24.00 21.66 9.67
N THR A 286 -23.51 22.89 9.43
CA THR A 286 -24.31 24.11 9.58
C THR A 286 -24.82 24.56 8.22
N SER A 287 -26.14 24.58 8.10
CA SER A 287 -26.95 25.11 7.01
C SER A 287 -26.60 26.56 6.68
N TYR A 288 -26.33 26.83 5.40
CA TYR A 288 -26.23 28.18 4.85
C TYR A 288 -27.60 28.85 4.89
N VAL A 289 -27.72 29.95 5.64
CA VAL A 289 -28.81 30.92 5.50
C VAL A 289 -28.29 32.03 4.58
N HIS A 290 -28.90 32.14 3.41
CA HIS A 290 -28.78 33.31 2.55
C HIS A 290 -29.53 34.50 3.17
N GLN A 291 -28.92 35.68 3.13
CA GLN A 291 -29.50 37.00 2.74
C GLN A 291 -28.74 38.16 3.41
N PRO A 292 -28.82 39.40 2.89
CA PRO A 292 -28.93 39.86 1.51
C PRO A 292 -27.66 40.57 1.01
#